data_AF-A0A6J6B431-F1
#
_entry.id   AF-A0A6J6B431-F1
#
_cell.length_a   1.000
_cell.length_b   1.000
_cell.length_c   1.000
_cell.angle_alpha   90.00
_cell.angle_beta   90.00
_cell.angle_gamma   90.00
#
_symmetry.space_group_name_H-M   'P 1'
#
loop_
_entity.id
_entity.type
_entity.pdbx_description
1 polymer ?
#
loop_
_entity_poly.entity_id
_entity_poly.type
_entity_poly.pdbx_seq_one_letter_code
_entity_poly.pdbx_strand_id
1 'polypeptide(L)'
;MPDNERYFVGHYAPTIERAIEVVVAAGGVPVFAHPWTADRASLASPELSDAAIDAKFGALVALGLAGLEVHHEENTMFGRTRLAAIAEHYDLIITGSSDYHGDGMKPVLPGQHTTAPDMFDRIAESGTGSAIAWA
;
A
#
# COMPACT_ATOMS: atom_id res chain seq x y z
N MET A 1 -5.17 20.97 -7.32
CA MET A 1 -5.63 22.09 -6.47
C MET A 1 -4.58 23.20 -6.54
N PRO A 2 -4.91 24.41 -7.03
CA PRO A 2 -3.95 25.51 -7.02
C PRO A 2 -3.88 26.17 -5.62
N ASP A 3 -2.66 26.45 -5.17
CA ASP A 3 -2.26 27.33 -4.05
C ASP A 3 -2.58 26.91 -2.59
N ASN A 4 -2.32 25.66 -2.20
CA ASN A 4 -2.25 25.30 -0.77
C ASN A 4 -0.87 25.56 -0.13
N GLU A 5 0.14 25.96 -0.91
CA GLU A 5 1.53 26.09 -0.45
C GLU A 5 1.68 27.13 0.65
N ARG A 6 0.90 28.22 0.61
CA ARG A 6 0.91 29.28 1.64
C ARG A 6 0.52 28.79 3.03
N TYR A 7 -0.29 27.73 3.10
CA TYR A 7 -0.79 27.17 4.36
C TYR A 7 -0.24 25.77 4.63
N PHE A 8 0.49 25.18 3.69
CA PHE A 8 1.09 23.87 3.85
C PHE A 8 2.25 23.97 4.84
N VAL A 9 2.12 23.24 5.95
CA VAL A 9 3.22 23.02 6.88
C VAL A 9 3.51 21.53 6.86
N GLY A 10 4.72 21.17 6.43
CA GLY A 10 5.19 19.80 6.51
C GLY A 10 5.15 19.33 7.96
N HIS A 11 4.62 18.13 8.19
CA HIS A 11 4.68 17.48 9.49
C HIS A 11 5.66 16.31 9.42
N TYR A 12 6.18 15.93 10.58
CA TYR A 12 7.00 14.74 10.68
C TYR A 12 6.17 13.50 10.30
N ALA A 13 6.70 12.70 9.39
CA ALA A 13 6.24 11.34 9.11
C ALA A 13 7.44 10.39 9.28
N PRO A 14 7.23 9.19 9.85
CA PRO A 14 8.30 8.19 9.91
C PRO A 14 8.71 7.76 8.50
N THR A 15 9.95 7.29 8.36
CA THR A 15 10.39 6.59 7.15
C THR A 15 9.57 5.32 6.95
N ILE A 16 9.46 4.83 5.72
CA ILE A 16 8.71 3.61 5.38
C ILE A 16 9.26 2.40 6.13
N GLU A 17 10.58 2.29 6.18
CA GLU A 17 11.33 1.27 6.91
C GLU A 17 10.90 1.25 8.38
N ARG A 18 10.93 2.43 9.02
CA ARG A 18 10.50 2.57 10.42
C ARG A 18 9.02 2.23 10.63
N ALA A 19 8.14 2.59 9.70
CA ALA A 19 6.72 2.25 9.79
C ALA A 19 6.51 0.74 9.72
N ILE A 20 7.20 0.05 8.80
CA ILE A 20 7.18 -1.41 8.68
C ILE A 20 7.67 -2.06 9.99
N GLU A 21 8.84 -1.66 10.49
CA GLU A 21 9.41 -2.21 11.72
C GLU A 21 8.44 -2.11 12.91
N VAL A 22 7.76 -0.95 13.06
CA VAL A 22 6.81 -0.73 14.16
C VAL A 22 5.59 -1.62 14.02
N VAL A 23 5.02 -1.76 12.82
CA VAL A 23 3.86 -2.62 12.58
C VAL A 23 4.22 -4.08 12.81
N VAL A 24 5.36 -4.55 12.30
CA VAL A 24 5.87 -5.91 12.53
C VAL A 24 6.11 -6.17 14.01
N ALA A 25 6.77 -5.25 14.72
CA ALA A 25 7.03 -5.39 16.15
C ALA A 25 5.75 -5.42 17.00
N ALA A 26 4.66 -4.81 16.51
CA ALA A 26 3.34 -4.88 17.13
C ALA A 26 2.56 -6.17 16.77
N GLY A 27 3.14 -7.07 15.98
CA GLY A 27 2.48 -8.28 15.48
C GLY A 27 1.45 -8.01 14.38
N GLY A 28 1.53 -6.86 13.71
CA GLY A 28 0.67 -6.49 12.59
C GLY A 28 1.23 -6.93 11.23
N VAL A 29 0.45 -6.69 10.18
CA VAL A 29 0.76 -7.06 8.79
C VAL A 29 0.90 -5.78 7.95
N PRO A 30 2.12 -5.32 7.63
CA PRO A 30 2.32 -4.09 6.88
C PRO A 30 1.90 -4.25 5.42
N VAL A 31 0.95 -3.43 4.96
CA VAL A 31 0.51 -3.36 3.56
C VAL A 31 0.77 -1.96 3.03
N PHE A 32 1.42 -1.84 1.87
CA PHE A 32 1.67 -0.55 1.25
C PHE A 32 0.40 -0.06 0.53
N ALA A 33 -0.24 0.98 1.06
CA ALA A 33 -1.42 1.59 0.46
C ALA A 33 -1.10 2.36 -0.83
N HIS A 34 -1.89 2.11 -1.88
CA HIS A 34 -1.89 2.72 -3.21
C HIS A 34 -0.54 3.36 -3.62
N PRO A 35 0.55 2.56 -3.75
CA PRO A 35 1.91 3.10 -3.83
C PRO A 35 2.25 3.74 -5.18
N TRP A 36 1.37 3.66 -6.17
CA TRP A 36 1.65 4.08 -7.55
C TRP A 36 0.57 5.02 -8.12
N THR A 37 0.31 6.09 -7.38
CA THR A 37 -0.55 7.19 -7.84
C THR A 37 0.21 8.16 -8.75
N ALA A 38 -0.53 8.88 -9.60
CA ALA A 38 0.05 9.84 -10.56
C ALA A 38 0.91 10.92 -9.88
N ASP A 39 0.53 11.35 -8.66
CA ASP A 39 1.17 12.47 -7.96
C ASP A 39 2.22 12.03 -6.92
N ARG A 40 2.34 10.73 -6.61
CA ARG A 40 3.18 10.23 -5.50
C ARG A 40 3.97 8.95 -5.80
N ALA A 41 4.47 8.82 -7.02
CA ALA A 41 5.30 7.67 -7.43
C ALA A 41 6.72 7.67 -6.83
N SER A 42 6.90 7.90 -5.53
CA SER A 42 8.24 8.08 -4.94
C SER A 42 9.08 6.79 -4.85
N LEU A 43 8.43 5.62 -4.73
CA LEU A 43 9.11 4.32 -4.75
C LEU A 43 9.18 3.67 -6.11
N ALA A 44 8.40 4.19 -7.06
CA ALA A 44 8.22 3.58 -8.36
C ALA A 44 7.97 4.65 -9.44
N SER A 45 8.81 5.69 -9.41
CA SER A 45 8.77 6.74 -10.43
C SER A 45 9.02 6.11 -11.80
N PRO A 46 8.34 6.54 -12.87
CA PRO A 46 8.63 6.09 -14.24
C PRO A 46 10.09 6.28 -14.66
N GLU A 47 10.83 7.14 -13.94
CA GLU A 47 12.25 7.41 -14.18
C GLU A 47 13.20 6.37 -13.56
N LEU A 48 12.72 5.53 -12.62
CA LEU A 48 13.51 4.46 -12.03
C LEU A 48 13.52 3.23 -12.94
N SER A 49 14.66 2.56 -13.03
CA SER A 49 14.75 1.27 -13.73
C SER A 49 14.01 0.18 -12.96
N ASP A 50 13.51 -0.84 -13.68
CA ASP A 50 12.85 -2.01 -13.08
C ASP A 50 13.71 -2.64 -11.97
N ALA A 51 15.05 -2.71 -12.15
CA ALA A 51 15.98 -3.22 -11.15
C ALA A 51 16.09 -2.33 -9.90
N ALA A 52 16.01 -1.01 -10.05
CA ALA A 52 16.03 -0.09 -8.90
C ALA A 52 14.73 -0.16 -8.10
N ILE A 53 13.60 -0.34 -8.79
CA ILE A 53 12.29 -0.54 -8.16
C ILE A 53 12.28 -1.86 -7.40
N ASP A 54 12.71 -2.95 -8.05
CA ASP A 54 12.82 -4.27 -7.44
C ASP A 54 13.71 -4.26 -6.19
N ALA A 55 14.91 -3.67 -6.27
CA ALA A 55 15.81 -3.56 -5.12
C ALA A 55 15.21 -2.79 -3.94
N LYS A 56 14.40 -1.74 -4.21
CA LYS A 56 13.67 -1.00 -3.17
C LYS A 56 12.63 -1.90 -2.50
N PHE A 57 11.79 -2.59 -3.27
CA PHE A 57 10.79 -3.49 -2.70
C PHE A 57 11.43 -4.66 -1.95
N GLY A 58 12.48 -5.27 -2.50
CA GLY A 58 13.24 -6.33 -1.83
C GLY A 58 13.80 -5.89 -0.46
N ALA A 59 14.28 -4.64 -0.35
CA ALA A 59 14.72 -4.09 0.93
C ALA A 59 13.55 -3.92 1.94
N LEU A 60 12.37 -3.50 1.48
CA LEU A 60 11.19 -3.38 2.34
C LEU A 60 10.63 -4.75 2.75
N VAL A 61 10.65 -5.73 1.84
CA VAL A 61 10.26 -7.13 2.12
C VAL A 61 11.21 -7.73 3.17
N ALA A 62 12.51 -7.46 3.08
CA ALA A 62 13.48 -7.90 4.10
C ALA A 62 13.21 -7.31 5.50
N LEU A 63 12.52 -6.16 5.58
CA LEU A 63 12.06 -5.55 6.84
C LEU A 63 10.69 -6.07 7.31
N GLY A 64 9.99 -6.86 6.50
CA GLY A 64 8.70 -7.45 6.83
C GLY A 64 7.49 -6.79 6.16
N LEU A 65 7.68 -6.04 5.06
CA LEU A 65 6.56 -5.68 4.20
C LEU A 65 5.84 -6.95 3.74
N ALA A 66 4.54 -7.04 4.00
CA ALA A 66 3.76 -8.27 3.78
C ALA A 66 2.77 -8.15 2.62
N GLY A 67 2.43 -6.95 2.17
CA GLY A 67 1.45 -6.77 1.11
C GLY A 67 1.53 -5.45 0.36
N LEU A 68 0.87 -5.41 -0.79
CA LEU A 68 0.70 -4.24 -1.64
C LEU A 68 -0.78 -4.05 -1.98
N GLU A 69 -1.26 -2.81 -1.87
CA GLU A 69 -2.56 -2.46 -2.42
C GLU A 69 -2.43 -2.24 -3.92
N VAL A 70 -2.86 -3.23 -4.69
CA VAL A 70 -2.82 -3.21 -6.15
C VAL A 70 -4.12 -2.62 -6.69
N HIS A 71 -5.27 -3.03 -6.14
CA HIS A 71 -6.59 -2.64 -6.65
C HIS A 71 -7.08 -1.37 -5.95
N HIS A 72 -6.69 -0.22 -6.50
CA HIS A 72 -7.08 1.09 -5.98
C HIS A 72 -7.26 2.09 -7.14
N GLU A 73 -8.30 2.94 -7.07
CA GLU A 73 -8.68 3.85 -8.16
C GLU A 73 -7.52 4.75 -8.60
N GLU A 74 -6.76 5.27 -7.64
CA GLU A 74 -5.64 6.18 -7.92
C GLU A 74 -4.38 5.48 -8.47
N ASN A 75 -4.24 4.16 -8.32
CA ASN A 75 -3.13 3.43 -8.94
C ASN A 75 -3.31 3.42 -10.46
N THR A 76 -2.34 3.98 -11.18
CA THR A 76 -2.36 3.98 -12.65
C THR A 76 -2.42 2.55 -13.21
N MET A 77 -2.99 2.36 -14.40
CA MET A 77 -3.07 1.04 -15.04
C MET A 77 -1.69 0.36 -15.20
N PHE A 78 -0.67 1.15 -15.52
CA PHE A 78 0.72 0.69 -15.54
C PHE A 78 1.21 0.29 -14.15
N GLY A 79 0.98 1.14 -13.15
CA GLY A 79 1.32 0.88 -11.76
C GLY A 79 0.69 -0.40 -11.23
N ARG A 80 -0.61 -0.65 -11.48
CA ARG A 80 -1.29 -1.89 -11.08
C ARG A 80 -0.60 -3.14 -11.65
N THR A 81 -0.27 -3.11 -12.95
CA THR A 81 0.45 -4.22 -13.61
C THR A 81 1.82 -4.47 -12.97
N ARG A 82 2.57 -3.41 -12.66
CA ARG A 82 3.90 -3.54 -12.04
C ARG A 82 3.83 -3.99 -10.59
N LEU A 83 2.90 -3.46 -9.81
CA LEU A 83 2.69 -3.88 -8.42
C LEU A 83 2.24 -5.34 -8.34
N ALA A 84 1.40 -5.81 -9.26
CA ALA A 84 1.02 -7.21 -9.34
C ALA A 84 2.23 -8.12 -9.60
N ALA A 85 3.10 -7.74 -10.55
CA ALA A 85 4.32 -8.51 -10.84
C ALA A 85 5.30 -8.54 -9.65
N ILE A 86 5.43 -7.43 -8.93
CA ILE A 86 6.26 -7.36 -7.71
C ILE A 86 5.67 -8.23 -6.60
N ALA A 87 4.35 -8.16 -6.40
CA ALA A 87 3.66 -8.97 -5.41
C ALA A 87 3.80 -10.46 -5.72
N GLU A 88 3.67 -10.87 -6.99
CA GLU A 88 3.92 -12.24 -7.41
C GLU A 88 5.37 -12.67 -7.18
N HIS A 89 6.34 -11.80 -7.51
CA HIS A 89 7.76 -12.12 -7.36
C HIS A 89 8.17 -12.39 -5.91
N TYR A 90 7.68 -11.58 -4.97
CA TYR A 90 8.02 -11.66 -3.55
C TYR A 90 6.98 -12.44 -2.71
N ASP A 91 5.98 -13.05 -3.34
CA ASP A 91 4.83 -13.69 -2.68
C ASP A 91 4.16 -12.79 -1.63
N LEU A 92 3.81 -11.57 -2.03
CA LEU A 92 3.14 -10.60 -1.18
C LEU A 92 1.62 -10.73 -1.26
N ILE A 93 0.97 -10.33 -0.16
CA ILE A 93 -0.48 -10.20 -0.09
C ILE A 93 -0.93 -9.08 -1.04
N ILE A 94 -1.88 -9.39 -1.92
CA ILE A 94 -2.50 -8.41 -2.81
C ILE A 94 -3.79 -7.92 -2.19
N THR A 95 -3.89 -6.60 -1.97
CA THR A 95 -5.11 -5.99 -1.43
C THR A 95 -5.78 -5.04 -2.43
N GLY A 96 -7.04 -4.75 -2.13
CA GLY A 96 -7.84 -3.75 -2.80
C GLY A 96 -8.78 -3.05 -1.82
N SER A 97 -8.91 -1.74 -1.99
CA SER A 97 -9.86 -0.94 -1.23
C SER A 97 -10.32 0.27 -2.05
N SER A 98 -11.43 0.87 -1.62
CA SER A 98 -11.97 2.06 -2.26
C SER A 98 -11.40 3.36 -1.73
N ASP A 99 -10.73 3.34 -0.57
CA ASP A 99 -10.34 4.54 0.18
C ASP A 99 -11.50 5.57 0.28
N TYR A 100 -12.68 5.08 0.68
CA TYR A 100 -13.91 5.88 0.69
C TYR A 100 -13.90 6.87 1.87
N HIS A 101 -14.22 8.13 1.58
CA HIS A 101 -14.16 9.25 2.53
C HIS A 101 -15.52 9.92 2.78
N GLY A 102 -16.62 9.28 2.39
CA GLY A 102 -17.96 9.90 2.41
C GLY A 102 -18.39 10.46 1.06
N ASP A 103 -19.69 10.69 0.91
CA ASP A 103 -20.28 11.19 -0.32
C ASP A 103 -19.73 12.58 -0.68
N GLY A 104 -19.31 12.74 -1.93
CA GLY A 104 -18.81 14.00 -2.46
C GLY A 104 -17.35 14.35 -2.11
N MET A 105 -16.65 13.54 -1.29
CA MET A 105 -15.23 13.76 -0.95
C MET A 105 -14.28 13.21 -2.02
N LYS A 106 -14.57 12.02 -2.53
CA LYS A 106 -13.85 11.37 -3.63
C LYS A 106 -14.86 10.75 -4.60
N PRO A 107 -14.55 10.64 -5.90
CA PRO A 107 -15.42 10.00 -6.89
C PRO A 107 -15.30 8.47 -6.83
N VAL A 108 -15.33 7.89 -5.62
CA VAL A 108 -15.24 6.45 -5.37
C VAL A 108 -16.40 6.00 -4.51
N LEU A 109 -16.92 4.79 -4.78
CA LEU A 109 -17.98 4.17 -3.97
C LEU A 109 -17.39 3.20 -2.94
N PRO A 110 -18.05 3.01 -1.77
CA PRO A 110 -17.66 1.95 -0.84
C PRO A 110 -17.61 0.59 -1.54
N GLY A 111 -16.49 -0.12 -1.41
CA GLY A 111 -16.32 -1.46 -2.02
C GLY A 111 -16.11 -1.45 -3.53
N GLN A 112 -15.82 -0.30 -4.15
CA GLN A 112 -15.45 -0.21 -5.58
C GLN A 112 -14.25 -1.10 -5.94
N HIS A 113 -13.32 -1.26 -5.01
CA HIS A 113 -12.32 -2.32 -5.02
C HIS A 113 -12.36 -3.07 -3.70
N THR A 114 -12.04 -4.36 -3.75
CA THR A 114 -12.09 -5.26 -2.60
C THR A 114 -10.83 -6.12 -2.57
N THR A 115 -10.55 -6.67 -1.39
CA THR A 115 -9.52 -7.69 -1.18
C THR A 115 -10.18 -9.06 -1.32
N ALA A 116 -9.53 -9.97 -2.04
CA ALA A 116 -10.05 -11.32 -2.22
C ALA A 116 -10.05 -12.08 -0.88
N PRO A 117 -11.01 -12.99 -0.63
CA PRO A 117 -11.11 -13.70 0.66
C PRO A 117 -9.84 -14.46 1.05
N ASP A 118 -9.16 -15.09 0.10
CA ASP A 118 -7.89 -15.80 0.32
C ASP A 118 -6.75 -14.85 0.71
N MET A 119 -6.70 -13.66 0.12
CA MET A 119 -5.74 -12.63 0.53
C MET A 119 -6.06 -12.07 1.92
N PHE A 120 -7.34 -11.98 2.27
CA PHE A 120 -7.75 -11.65 3.63
C PHE A 120 -7.31 -12.74 4.62
N ASP A 121 -7.49 -14.02 4.28
CA ASP A 121 -7.04 -15.14 5.12
C ASP A 121 -5.52 -15.09 5.34
N ARG A 122 -4.73 -14.74 4.31
CA ARG A 122 -3.29 -14.52 4.46
C ARG A 122 -2.96 -13.42 5.47
N ILE A 123 -3.72 -12.31 5.49
CA ILE A 123 -3.55 -11.25 6.50
C ILE A 123 -3.88 -11.80 7.90
N ALA A 124 -5.01 -12.51 8.01
CA ALA A 124 -5.48 -13.09 9.26
C ALA A 124 -4.47 -14.07 9.88
N GLU A 125 -3.88 -14.93 9.06
CA GLU A 125 -2.90 -15.93 9.47
C GLU A 125 -1.52 -15.31 9.81
N SER A 126 -1.17 -14.20 9.16
CA SER A 126 0.12 -13.52 9.38
C SER A 126 0.12 -12.64 10.63
N GLY A 127 -1.05 -12.13 11.03
CA GLY A 127 -1.20 -11.26 12.20
C GLY A 127 -1.07 -12.04 13.52
N THR A 128 -0.31 -11.49 14.46
CA THR A 128 -0.07 -12.09 15.79
C THR A 128 -0.40 -11.16 16.97
N GLY A 129 -0.65 -9.87 16.70
CA GLY A 129 -0.90 -8.85 17.73
C GLY A 129 -2.28 -8.94 18.40
N SER A 130 -3.28 -9.56 17.76
CA SER A 130 -4.61 -9.80 18.31
C SER A 130 -5.30 -10.93 17.56
N ALA A 131 -6.25 -11.60 18.21
CA ALA A 131 -7.21 -12.45 17.52
C ALA A 131 -8.18 -11.58 16.70
N ILE A 132 -8.66 -12.10 15.57
CA ILE A 132 -9.76 -11.49 14.83
C ILE A 132 -11.05 -11.68 15.63
N ALA A 133 -11.71 -10.56 15.94
CA ALA A 133 -13.03 -10.54 16.54
C ALA A 133 -14.07 -10.40 15.41
N TRP A 134 -14.82 -11.46 15.16
CA TRP A 134 -16.02 -11.40 14.33
C TRP A 134 -17.17 -10.82 15.17
N ALA A 135 -17.85 -9.81 14.64
CA ALA A 135 -19.02 -9.20 15.27
C ALA A 135 -20.32 -9.87 14.80
#